data_AF-A0A9N9DXL4-F1
#
_entry.id   AF-A0A9N9DXL4-F1
#
_cell.length_a   1.000
_cell.length_b   1.000
_cell.length_c   1.000
_cell.angle_alpha   90.00
_cell.angle_beta   90.00
_cell.angle_gamma   90.00
#
_symmetry.space_group_name_H-M   'P 1'
#
loop_
_entity.id
_entity.type
_entity.pdbx_description
1 polymer ?
#
loop_
_entity_poly.entity_id
_entity_poly.type
_entity_poly.pdbx_seq_one_letter_code
_entity_poly.pdbx_strand_id
1 'polypeptide(L)'
;MGNTKNSCSELIAQLRNYKLHESPYNTPYLEGTDTPLKWWNTCFATQSQLQDFAIKLFSITPHAASCERVWSSVGWIYELHYSQPSISNDKIIELVKESLSEGYEESFEEDEGIVLSNLHEPE
;
A
#
# COMPACT_ATOMS: atom_id res chain seq x y z
N MET A 1 22.96 0.33 9.09
CA MET A 1 22.49 1.52 8.32
C MET A 1 22.49 2.74 9.23
N GLY A 2 22.75 3.91 8.66
CA GLY A 2 23.34 5.09 9.30
C GLY A 2 22.63 5.66 10.53
N ASN A 3 23.39 5.84 11.61
CA ASN A 3 23.01 6.66 12.76
C ASN A 3 24.24 7.44 13.24
N THR A 4 24.83 8.24 12.34
CA THR A 4 25.92 9.13 12.70
C THR A 4 25.33 10.47 13.14
N LYS A 5 25.98 11.17 14.09
CA LYS A 5 25.50 12.50 14.53
C LYS A 5 25.30 13.46 13.35
N ASN A 6 26.13 13.31 12.31
CA ASN A 6 26.09 14.10 11.08
C ASN A 6 24.79 13.88 10.29
N SER A 7 24.33 12.64 10.15
CA SER A 7 23.07 12.34 9.43
C SER A 7 21.85 12.90 10.17
N CYS A 8 21.86 12.92 11.50
CA CYS A 8 20.78 13.51 12.29
C CYS A 8 20.76 15.05 12.15
N SER A 9 21.92 15.71 12.19
CA SER A 9 22.00 17.16 11.97
C SER A 9 21.54 17.58 10.59
N GLU A 10 21.84 16.78 9.57
CA GLU A 10 21.41 17.03 8.19
C GLU A 10 19.88 16.91 8.04
N LEU A 11 19.29 15.87 8.62
CA LEU A 11 17.82 15.71 8.63
C LEU A 11 17.13 16.91 9.33
N ILE A 12 17.69 17.38 10.45
CA ILE A 12 17.16 18.56 11.14
C ILE A 12 17.24 19.82 10.27
N ALA A 13 18.34 19.99 9.52
CA ALA A 13 18.48 21.10 8.58
C ALA A 13 17.42 21.01 7.46
N GLN A 14 17.23 19.82 6.86
CA GLN A 14 16.22 19.59 5.83
C GLN A 14 14.79 19.89 6.34
N LEU A 15 14.44 19.42 7.54
CA LEU A 15 13.12 19.69 8.16
C LEU A 15 12.89 21.19 8.41
N ARG A 16 13.93 21.93 8.80
CA ARG A 16 13.86 23.39 8.97
C ARG A 16 13.65 24.09 7.64
N ASN A 17 14.40 23.72 6.62
CA ASN A 17 14.28 24.29 5.28
C ASN A 17 12.89 24.02 4.68
N TYR A 18 12.35 22.81 4.88
CA TYR A 18 10.98 22.46 4.52
C TYR A 18 9.96 23.37 5.20
N LYS A 19 10.08 23.56 6.52
CA LYS A 19 9.18 24.41 7.30
C LYS A 19 9.26 25.89 6.91
N LEU A 20 10.41 26.35 6.43
CA LEU A 20 10.63 27.72 5.96
C LEU A 20 10.29 27.90 4.47
N HIS A 21 9.85 26.84 3.78
CA HIS A 21 9.63 26.83 2.32
C HIS A 21 10.84 27.35 1.54
N GLU A 22 12.04 26.92 1.94
CA GLU A 22 13.28 27.19 1.22
C GLU A 22 13.50 26.17 0.09
N SER A 23 14.19 26.57 -0.98
CA SER A 23 14.60 25.65 -2.05
C SER A 23 15.38 24.46 -1.47
N PRO A 24 15.06 23.20 -1.87
CA PRO A 24 14.18 22.78 -2.96
C PRO A 24 12.71 22.49 -2.56
N TYR A 25 12.31 22.79 -1.32
CA TYR A 25 10.98 22.46 -0.76
C TYR A 25 9.91 23.52 -1.02
N ASN A 26 10.20 24.48 -1.91
CA ASN A 26 9.31 25.56 -2.30
C ASN A 26 8.54 25.26 -3.60
N THR A 27 8.54 24.01 -4.05
CA THR A 27 7.83 23.58 -5.25
C THR A 27 6.31 23.59 -5.04
N PRO A 28 5.51 23.92 -6.08
CA PRO A 28 4.06 23.76 -6.01
C PRO A 28 3.69 22.28 -5.83
N TYR A 29 2.46 22.05 -5.35
CA TYR A 29 1.90 20.71 -5.27
C TYR A 29 1.85 20.06 -6.66
N LEU A 30 2.25 18.78 -6.73
CA LEU A 30 2.21 18.00 -7.96
C LEU A 30 0.97 17.09 -7.94
N GLU A 31 0.11 17.23 -8.93
CA GLU A 31 -1.07 16.39 -9.05
C GLU A 31 -0.68 14.93 -9.32
N GLY A 32 -1.34 13.99 -8.65
CA GLY A 32 -1.11 12.55 -8.84
C GLY A 32 0.01 11.92 -8.01
N THR A 33 0.82 12.69 -7.27
CA THR A 33 1.90 12.11 -6.44
C THR A 33 1.49 11.69 -5.04
N ASP A 34 0.34 12.16 -4.56
CA ASP A 34 -0.16 11.84 -3.22
C ASP A 34 -1.42 10.99 -3.29
N THR A 35 -1.48 10.01 -2.39
CA THR A 35 -2.71 9.29 -2.09
C THR A 35 -3.44 10.01 -0.96
N PRO A 36 -4.78 9.90 -0.87
CA PRO A 36 -5.53 10.45 0.25
C PRO A 36 -4.96 10.03 1.61
N LEU A 37 -4.54 8.76 1.73
CA LEU A 37 -3.93 8.24 2.96
C LEU A 37 -2.58 8.93 3.27
N LYS A 38 -1.71 9.13 2.27
CA LYS A 38 -0.41 9.81 2.44
C LYS A 38 -0.58 11.28 2.83
N TRP A 39 -1.57 11.96 2.23
CA TRP A 39 -1.91 13.34 2.58
C TRP A 39 -2.41 13.46 4.02
N TRP A 40 -3.39 12.63 4.43
CA TRP A 40 -3.90 12.67 5.80
C TRP A 40 -2.85 12.29 6.84
N ASN A 41 -1.91 11.39 6.54
CA ASN A 41 -0.80 11.06 7.46
C ASN A 41 0.23 12.18 7.63
N THR A 42 0.38 13.05 6.64
CA THR A 42 1.35 14.16 6.65
C THR A 42 0.72 15.50 7.02
N CYS A 43 -0.61 15.55 7.15
CA CYS A 43 -1.34 16.73 7.58
C CYS A 43 -1.01 17.06 9.05
N PHE A 44 -0.35 18.20 9.30
CA PHE A 44 -0.08 18.69 10.64
C PHE A 44 -1.27 19.49 11.18
N ALA A 45 -2.38 18.81 11.51
CA ALA A 45 -3.51 19.43 12.20
C ALA A 45 -3.35 19.32 13.72
N THR A 46 -3.45 20.44 14.43
CA THR A 46 -3.20 20.52 15.89
C THR A 46 -4.19 19.77 16.78
N GLN A 47 -5.28 19.24 16.22
CA GLN A 47 -6.24 18.32 16.82
C GLN A 47 -7.27 17.98 15.76
N SER A 48 -7.24 16.78 15.17
CA SER A 48 -8.31 16.44 14.24
C SER A 48 -8.73 14.99 14.39
N GLN A 49 -9.78 14.78 15.19
CA GLN A 49 -10.63 13.59 15.09
C GLN A 49 -11.02 13.29 13.64
N LEU A 50 -11.06 14.34 12.80
CA LEU A 50 -11.23 14.25 11.36
C LEU A 50 -10.08 13.53 10.64
N GLN A 51 -8.81 13.80 10.96
CA GLN A 51 -7.66 13.06 10.41
C GLN A 51 -7.70 11.60 10.83
N ASP A 52 -7.96 11.32 12.11
CA ASP A 52 -8.08 9.95 12.59
C ASP A 52 -9.22 9.21 11.88
N PHE A 53 -10.35 9.88 11.69
CA PHE A 53 -11.49 9.33 10.97
C PHE A 53 -11.16 9.10 9.49
N ALA A 54 -10.54 10.07 8.82
CA ALA A 54 -10.15 9.96 7.42
C ALA A 54 -9.13 8.85 7.20
N ILE A 55 -8.09 8.75 8.03
CA ILE A 55 -7.11 7.66 7.98
C ILE A 55 -7.82 6.31 8.10
N LYS A 56 -8.73 6.16 9.08
CA LYS A 56 -9.51 4.91 9.24
C LYS A 56 -10.37 4.62 8.01
N LEU A 57 -11.06 5.62 7.49
CA LEU A 57 -11.93 5.48 6.32
C LEU A 57 -11.13 5.04 5.08
N PHE A 58 -10.00 5.70 4.81
CA PHE A 58 -9.15 5.38 3.66
C PHE A 58 -8.28 4.13 3.86
N SER A 59 -8.14 3.64 5.10
CA SER A 59 -7.51 2.34 5.36
C SER A 59 -8.46 1.16 5.10
N ILE A 60 -9.77 1.43 5.01
CA ILE A 60 -10.73 0.42 4.57
C ILE A 60 -10.59 0.32 3.06
N THR A 61 -9.80 -0.65 2.61
CA THR A 61 -9.79 -1.04 1.19
C THR A 61 -11.22 -1.42 0.80
N PRO A 62 -11.79 -0.90 -0.30
CA PRO A 62 -13.05 -1.38 -0.86
C PRO A 62 -12.82 -2.80 -1.41
N HIS A 63 -12.67 -3.75 -0.50
CA HIS A 63 -12.27 -5.13 -0.74
C HIS A 63 -13.51 -6.00 -1.00
N ALA A 64 -14.45 -5.50 -1.81
CA ALA A 64 -15.53 -6.34 -2.34
C ALA A 64 -14.93 -7.24 -3.44
N ALA A 65 -14.36 -6.63 -4.49
CA ALA A 65 -13.77 -7.36 -5.61
C ALA A 65 -12.54 -8.21 -5.25
N SER A 66 -11.71 -7.76 -4.31
CA SER A 66 -10.56 -8.56 -3.84
C SER A 66 -11.01 -9.73 -2.95
N CYS A 67 -12.07 -9.56 -2.15
CA CYS A 67 -12.68 -10.68 -1.42
C CYS A 67 -13.27 -11.66 -2.43
N GLU A 68 -14.02 -11.16 -3.40
CA GLU A 68 -14.62 -11.98 -4.46
C GLU A 68 -13.55 -12.73 -5.27
N ARG A 69 -12.40 -12.12 -5.57
CA ARG A 69 -11.26 -12.77 -6.23
C ARG A 69 -10.71 -13.92 -5.39
N VAL A 70 -10.47 -13.68 -4.10
CA VAL A 70 -10.02 -14.70 -3.14
C VAL A 70 -11.05 -15.83 -3.01
N TRP A 71 -12.35 -15.50 -2.92
CA TRP A 71 -13.41 -16.50 -2.84
C TRP A 71 -13.60 -17.27 -4.14
N SER A 72 -13.32 -16.66 -5.28
CA SER A 72 -13.35 -17.33 -6.59
C SER A 72 -12.18 -18.30 -6.75
N SER A 73 -10.98 -17.93 -6.30
CA SER A 73 -9.78 -18.78 -6.40
C SER A 73 -9.85 -20.03 -5.53
N VAL A 74 -10.56 -19.97 -4.39
CA VAL A 74 -10.78 -21.10 -3.49
C VAL A 74 -12.13 -21.79 -3.69
N GLY A 75 -12.84 -21.46 -4.78
CA GLY A 75 -14.15 -22.05 -5.07
C GLY A 75 -14.10 -23.58 -5.13
N TRP A 76 -13.05 -24.15 -5.72
CA TRP A 76 -12.90 -25.60 -5.86
C TRP A 76 -13.00 -26.41 -4.54
N ILE A 77 -12.87 -25.79 -3.35
CA ILE A 77 -13.07 -26.46 -2.05
C ILE A 77 -14.43 -27.15 -1.98
N TYR A 78 -15.50 -26.49 -2.46
CA TYR A 78 -16.84 -27.08 -2.39
C TYR A 78 -16.91 -28.35 -3.26
N GLU A 79 -16.37 -28.32 -4.48
CA GLU A 79 -16.32 -29.48 -5.38
C GLU A 79 -15.43 -30.60 -4.83
N LEU A 80 -14.31 -30.25 -4.20
CA LEU A 80 -13.40 -31.21 -3.59
C LEU A 80 -14.06 -31.96 -2.43
N HIS A 81 -14.78 -31.25 -1.55
CA HIS A 81 -15.45 -31.88 -0.41
C HIS A 81 -16.58 -32.83 -0.85
N TYR A 82 -17.26 -32.53 -1.95
CA TYR A 82 -18.24 -33.45 -2.54
C TYR A 82 -17.58 -34.66 -3.22
N SER A 83 -16.47 -34.45 -3.91
CA SER A 83 -15.80 -35.50 -4.69
C SER A 83 -14.89 -36.42 -3.85
N GLN A 84 -14.36 -35.91 -2.74
CA GLN A 84 -13.43 -36.62 -1.85
C GLN A 84 -13.75 -36.34 -0.37
N PRO A 85 -14.85 -36.89 0.17
CA PRO A 85 -15.30 -36.62 1.54
C PRO A 85 -14.37 -37.15 2.63
N SER A 86 -13.39 -38.00 2.29
CA SER A 86 -12.38 -38.53 3.23
C SER A 86 -11.12 -37.69 3.32
N ILE A 87 -11.01 -36.59 2.56
CA ILE A 87 -9.84 -35.73 2.62
C ILE A 87 -9.75 -35.05 4.00
N SER A 88 -8.55 -35.01 4.59
CA SER A 88 -8.34 -34.35 5.88
C SER A 88 -8.38 -32.83 5.73
N ASN A 89 -8.95 -32.13 6.72
CA ASN A 89 -8.96 -30.67 6.81
C ASN A 89 -7.55 -30.08 6.74
N ASP A 90 -6.55 -30.75 7.31
CA ASP A 90 -5.16 -30.28 7.26
C ASP A 90 -4.63 -30.18 5.83
N LYS A 91 -5.04 -31.12 4.97
CA LYS A 91 -4.63 -31.17 3.57
C LYS A 91 -5.39 -30.14 2.72
N ILE A 92 -6.67 -29.88 3.04
CA ILE A 92 -7.43 -28.78 2.42
C ILE A 92 -6.75 -27.44 2.75
N ILE A 93 -6.36 -27.23 4.01
CA ILE A 93 -5.70 -25.98 4.44
C ILE A 93 -4.38 -25.76 3.70
N GLU A 94 -3.59 -26.81 3.46
CA GLU A 94 -2.34 -26.74 2.71
C GLU A 94 -2.57 -26.29 1.25
N LEU A 95 -3.53 -26.92 0.56
CA LEU A 95 -3.89 -26.60 -0.82
C LEU A 95 -4.46 -25.18 -0.97
N VAL A 96 -5.23 -24.72 0.03
CA VAL A 96 -5.75 -23.34 0.06
C VAL A 96 -4.61 -22.34 0.22
N LYS A 97 -3.64 -22.61 1.09
CA LYS A 97 -2.48 -21.73 1.27
C LYS A 97 -1.65 -21.61 -0.01
N GLU A 98 -1.45 -22.72 -0.72
CA GLU A 98 -0.75 -22.74 -2.00
C GLU A 98 -1.50 -21.88 -3.05
N SER A 99 -2.81 -22.10 -3.20
CA SER A 99 -3.67 -21.34 -4.13
C SER A 99 -3.71 -19.84 -3.82
N LEU A 100 -3.64 -19.45 -2.54
CA LEU A 100 -3.61 -18.05 -2.13
C LEU A 100 -2.23 -17.42 -2.30
N SER A 101 -1.15 -18.19 -2.17
CA SER A 101 0.20 -17.67 -2.40
C SER A 101 0.43 -17.29 -3.86
N GLU A 102 -0.09 -18.08 -4.80
CA GLU A 102 0.02 -17.82 -6.25
C GLU A 102 -0.79 -16.59 -6.67
N GLY A 103 -1.95 -16.32 -6.05
CA GLY A 103 -2.79 -15.18 -6.40
C GLY A 103 -2.33 -13.81 -5.89
N TYR A 104 -1.39 -13.76 -4.93
CA TYR A 104 -0.88 -12.49 -4.39
C TYR A 104 0.25 -11.89 -5.24
N GLU A 105 1.11 -12.72 -5.85
CA GLU A 105 2.22 -12.22 -6.69
C GLU A 105 1.73 -11.49 -7.94
N GLU A 106 0.59 -11.88 -8.52
CA GLU A 106 0.02 -11.27 -9.73
C GLU A 106 -0.57 -9.86 -9.50
N SER A 107 -0.88 -9.49 -8.24
CA SER A 107 -1.54 -8.22 -7.91
C SER A 107 -0.61 -7.02 -7.69
N PHE A 108 0.71 -7.26 -7.63
CA PHE A 108 1.68 -6.22 -7.26
C PHE A 108 2.40 -5.59 -8.47
N GLU A 109 2.34 -6.21 -9.66
CA GLU A 109 3.03 -5.69 -10.85
C GLU A 109 2.27 -4.59 -11.61
N GLU A 110 0.96 -4.39 -11.36
CA GLU A 110 0.18 -3.40 -12.14
C GLU A 110 0.40 -1.94 -11.71
N ASP A 111 0.87 -1.66 -10.49
CA ASP A 111 0.99 -0.28 -9.98
C ASP A 111 2.38 0.37 -10.20
N GLU A 112 3.44 -0.38 -10.51
CA GLU A 112 4.77 0.21 -10.79
C GLU A 112 4.95 0.68 -12.25
N GLY A 113 4.15 0.16 -13.19
CA GLY A 113 4.33 0.38 -14.63
C GLY A 113 4.05 1.80 -15.15
N ILE A 114 3.34 2.64 -14.39
CA ILE A 114 2.96 3.99 -14.85
C ILE A 114 4.01 5.04 -14.45
N VAL A 115 4.76 4.81 -13.36
CA VAL A 115 5.66 5.83 -12.78
C VAL A 115 6.98 5.98 -13.56
N LEU A 116 7.47 4.93 -14.22
CA LEU A 116 8.75 4.96 -14.96
C LEU A 116 8.67 5.64 -16.34
N SER A 117 7.47 5.93 -16.85
CA SER A 117 7.29 6.54 -18.19
C SER A 117 7.47 8.05 -18.23
N ASN A 118 7.47 8.73 -17.07
CA ASN A 118 7.53 10.20 -16.99
C ASN A 118 8.92 10.77 -16.64
N LEU A 119 9.96 9.93 -16.59
CA LEU A 119 11.33 10.36 -16.31
C LEU A 119 12.18 10.46 -17.60
N HIS A 120 11.63 11.10 -18.64
CA HIS A 120 12.43 11.53 -19.80
C HIS A 120 12.37 13.06 -19.90
N GLU A 121 13.37 13.71 -19.33
CA GLU A 121 13.68 15.13 -19.56
C GLU A 121 14.01 15.37 -21.04
N PRO A 122 13.55 16.47 -21.65
CA PRO A 122 14.21 17.03 -22.82
C PRO A 122 15.25 18.09 -22.41
N GLU A 123 16.32 18.14 -23.20
CA GLU A 123 17.45 19.10 -23.21
C GLU A 123 17.02 20.58 -23.30
#